data_AF-A0A2G6J4D6-F1
#
_entry.id   AF-A0A2G6J4D6-F1
#
_cell.length_a   1.000
_cell.length_b   1.000
_cell.length_c   1.000
_cell.angle_alpha   90.00
_cell.angle_beta   90.00
_cell.angle_gamma   90.00
#
_symmetry.space_group_name_H-M   'P 1'
#
loop_
_entity.id
_entity.type
_entity.pdbx_description
1 polymer ?
#
loop_
_entity_poly.entity_id
_entity_poly.type
_entity_poly.pdbx_seq_one_letter_code
_entity_poly.pdbx_strand_id
1 'polypeptide(L)' 'MANATIKEFSMEQGFGTIDHPEHGELFFDYEACNFPPEPGDQVVVEEVKERRFPKGTLKAIRVTCPAKPPKS' A
#
# COMPACT_ATOMS: atom_id res chain seq x y z
N MET A 1 10.09 5.19 -5.68
CA MET A 1 10.32 3.80 -5.22
C MET A 1 10.96 3.88 -3.84
N ALA A 2 10.15 4.10 -2.81
CA ALA A 2 10.65 4.13 -1.44
C ALA A 2 10.20 2.86 -0.72
N ASN A 3 11.07 2.36 0.17
CA ASN A 3 10.72 1.29 1.08
C ASN A 3 9.76 1.84 2.11
N ALA A 4 8.60 1.20 2.23
CA ALA A 4 7.52 1.57 3.11
C ALA A 4 7.07 0.33 3.89
N THR A 5 6.30 0.53 4.95
CA THR A 5 5.83 -0.57 5.80
C THR A 5 4.32 -0.62 5.81
N ILE A 6 3.72 -1.80 5.60
CA ILE A 6 2.28 -1.95 5.82
C ILE A 6 2.02 -1.81 7.31
N LYS A 7 1.21 -0.81 7.67
CA LYS A 7 0.85 -0.54 9.06
C LYS A 7 -0.35 -1.37 9.46
N GLU A 8 -1.40 -1.35 8.64
CA GLU A 8 -2.63 -2.09 8.86
C GLU A 8 -3.20 -2.60 7.53
N PHE A 9 -3.81 -3.78 7.56
CA PHE A 9 -4.56 -4.31 6.42
C PHE A 9 -5.77 -5.10 6.92
N SER A 10 -6.94 -4.83 6.32
CA SER A 10 -8.15 -5.61 6.55
C SER A 10 -8.55 -6.34 5.27
N MET A 11 -8.44 -7.66 5.29
CA MET A 11 -8.88 -8.49 4.17
C MET A 11 -10.39 -8.42 3.94
N GLU A 12 -11.17 -8.28 5.02
CA GLU A 12 -12.63 -8.16 4.96
C GLU A 12 -13.05 -6.86 4.24
N GLN A 13 -12.35 -5.75 4.52
CA GLN A 13 -12.64 -4.46 3.90
C GLN A 13 -11.92 -4.26 2.56
N GLY A 14 -10.87 -5.04 2.29
CA GLY A 14 -10.10 -4.99 1.04
C GLY A 14 -9.16 -3.78 0.92
N PHE A 15 -8.85 -3.10 2.02
CA PHE A 15 -7.94 -1.96 2.04
C PHE A 15 -7.10 -1.89 3.32
N GLY A 16 -6.05 -1.07 3.28
CA GLY A 16 -5.14 -0.86 4.40
C GLY A 16 -4.39 0.47 4.32
N THR A 17 -3.44 0.62 5.23
CA THR A 17 -2.55 1.78 5.33
C THR A 17 -1.08 1.37 5.30
N ILE A 18 -0.27 2.19 4.64
CA ILE A 18 1.18 2.06 4.51
C ILE A 18 1.82 3.29 5.14
N ASP A 19 2.83 3.08 5.97
CA ASP A 19 3.71 4.12 6.46
C ASP A 19 4.81 4.37 5.42
N HIS A 20 4.70 5.47 4.67
CA HIS A 20 5.63 5.85 3.62
C HIS A 20 6.57 6.97 4.09
N PRO A 21 7.90 6.83 3.94
CA PRO A 21 8.86 7.78 4.52
C PRO A 21 8.74 9.21 3.97
N GLU A 22 8.32 9.36 2.70
CA GLU A 22 8.22 10.67 2.04
C GLU A 22 6.81 11.28 2.06
N HIS A 23 5.78 10.45 2.16
CA HIS A 23 4.38 10.87 1.98
C HIS A 23 3.53 10.69 3.24
N GLY A 24 4.11 10.13 4.31
CA GLY A 24 3.40 9.76 5.52
C GLY A 24 2.48 8.56 5.28
N GLU A 25 1.31 8.60 5.91
CA GLU A 25 0.33 7.51 5.81
C GLU A 25 -0.36 7.52 4.43
N LEU A 26 -0.13 6.46 3.67
CA LEU A 26 -0.76 6.21 2.39
C LEU A 26 -1.83 5.15 2.53
N PHE A 27 -2.99 5.39 1.96
CA PHE A 27 -3.97 4.32 1.82
C PHE A 27 -3.64 3.43 0.63
N PHE A 28 -3.99 2.16 0.70
CA PHE A 28 -3.93 1.27 -0.45
C PHE A 28 -5.12 0.31 -0.44
N ASP A 29 -5.44 -0.23 -1.61
CA ASP A 29 -6.48 -1.24 -1.75
C ASP A 29 -5.80 -2.57 -2.09
N TYR A 30 -6.41 -3.70 -1.74
CA TYR A 30 -5.84 -5.02 -1.99
C TYR A 30 -5.48 -5.24 -3.47
N GLU A 31 -6.23 -4.61 -4.39
CA GLU A 31 -5.96 -4.63 -5.83
C GLU A 31 -4.66 -3.93 -6.23
N ALA A 32 -4.20 -2.94 -5.44
CA ALA A 32 -2.93 -2.25 -5.66
C ALA A 32 -1.72 -3.13 -5.32
N CYS A 33 -1.91 -4.14 -4.46
CA CYS A 33 -0.87 -5.09 -4.06
C CYS A 33 -0.83 -6.25 -5.05
N ASN A 34 0.36 -6.57 -5.57
CA ASN A 34 0.55 -7.81 -6.32
C ASN A 34 0.82 -9.02 -5.43
N PHE A 35 0.61 -8.96 -4.11
CA PHE A 35 0.90 -10.00 -3.11
C PHE A 35 -0.17 -9.95 -2.01
N PRO A 36 -0.30 -10.95 -1.12
CA PRO A 36 -1.16 -10.86 0.05
C PRO A 36 -0.52 -9.95 1.11
N PRO A 37 -1.08 -8.75 1.37
CA PRO A 37 -0.51 -7.78 2.29
C PRO A 37 -0.80 -8.14 3.74
N GLU A 38 0.17 -7.94 4.62
CA GLU A 38 0.04 -8.16 6.06
C GLU A 38 0.73 -7.02 6.84
N PRO A 39 0.22 -6.65 8.04
CA PRO A 39 0.90 -5.70 8.91
C PRO A 39 2.36 -6.09 9.18
N GLY A 40 3.28 -5.15 9.03
CA GLY A 40 4.72 -5.35 9.17
C GLY A 40 5.46 -5.67 7.87
N ASP A 41 4.76 -5.94 6.77
CA ASP A 41 5.40 -6.18 5.48
C ASP A 41 6.21 -4.98 5.03
N GLN A 42 7.47 -5.24 4.66
CA GLN A 42 8.32 -4.28 3.97
C GLN A 42 7.96 -4.29 2.48
N VAL A 43 7.50 -3.15 1.97
CA VAL A 43 6.95 -3.02 0.63
C VAL A 43 7.61 -1.87 -0.13
N VAL A 44 7.57 -1.96 -1.45
CA VAL A 44 7.97 -0.88 -2.35
C VAL A 44 6.71 -0.27 -2.93
N VAL A 45 6.50 1.01 -2.65
CA VAL A 45 5.46 1.78 -3.33
C VAL A 45 6.04 2.29 -4.64
N GLU A 46 5.51 1.76 -5.75
CA GLU A 46 5.95 2.11 -7.10
C GLU A 46 5.20 3.32 -7.63
N GLU A 47 3.90 3.40 -7.36
CA GLU A 47 3.04 4.46 -7.86
C GLU A 47 2.02 4.91 -6.81
N VAL A 48 1.94 6.23 -6.63
CA VAL A 48 0.94 6.91 -5.79
C VAL A 48 0.08 7.83 -6.63
N LYS A 49 -1.15 8.01 -6.22
CA LYS A 49 -2.11 8.91 -6.86
C LYS A 49 -2.96 9.61 -5.83
N GLU A 50 -3.35 10.85 -6.10
CA GLU A 50 -4.34 11.52 -5.28
C GLU A 50 -5.70 10.81 -5.34
N ARG A 51 -6.30 10.59 -4.17
CA ARG A 51 -7.68 10.13 -4.07
C ARG A 51 -8.61 11.24 -4.55
N ARG A 52 -9.67 10.83 -5.24
CA ARG A 52 -10.76 11.73 -5.63
C ARG A 52 -11.49 12.29 -4.41
N PHE A 53 -11.57 11.50 -3.35
CA PHE A 53 -12.17 11.86 -2.07
C PHE A 53 -11.57 11.02 -0.93
N PRO A 54 -11.23 11.60 0.23
CA PRO A 54 -11.15 13.04 0.51
C PRO A 54 -9.99 13.71 -0.25
N LYS A 55 -10.22 14.94 -0.71
CA LYS A 55 -9.29 15.70 -1.56
C LYS A 55 -8.00 16.01 -0.78
N GLY A 56 -6.84 15.76 -1.41
CA GLY A 56 -5.52 15.97 -0.79
C GLY A 56 -4.96 14.75 -0.06
N THR A 57 -5.62 13.58 -0.11
CA THR A 57 -5.04 12.33 0.38
C THR A 57 -4.40 11.54 -0.75
N LEU A 58 -3.23 10.97 -0.50
CA LEU A 58 -2.53 10.10 -1.44
C LEU A 58 -2.89 8.63 -1.18
N LYS A 59 -3.00 7.87 -2.27
CA LYS A 59 -3.23 6.43 -2.27
C LYS A 59 -2.14 5.75 -3.08
N ALA A 60 -1.57 4.67 -2.56
CA ALA A 60 -0.74 3.78 -3.33
C ALA A 60 -1.62 2.94 -4.27
N ILE A 61 -1.29 2.97 -5.56
CA ILE A 61 -2.02 2.24 -6.62
C ILE A 61 -1.19 1.11 -7.23
N ARG A 62 0.11 1.05 -6.93
CA ARG A 62 0.96 -0.09 -7.20
C ARG A 62 1.94 -0.32 -6.06
N VAL A 63 1.82 -1.47 -5.41
CA VAL A 63 2.64 -1.89 -4.27
C VAL A 63 3.17 -3.28 -4.53
N THR A 64 4.48 -3.47 -4.35
CA THR A 64 5.14 -4.76 -4.45
C THR A 64 5.84 -5.10 -3.14
N CYS A 65 5.99 -6.39 -2.84
CA CYS A 65 6.74 -6.83 -1.67
C CYS A 65 7.93 -7.69 -2.15
N PRO A 66 9.18 -7.28 -1.92
CA PRO A 66 10.34 -8.07 -2.33
C PRO A 66 10.45 -9.42 -1.57
N ALA A 67 9.81 -9.53 -0.40
CA ALA A 67 9.82 -10.75 0.41
C ALA A 67 8.73 -11.76 0.02
N LYS A 68 7.69 -11.35 -0.71
CA LYS A 68 6.53 -12.19 -1.04
C LYS A 68 6.41 -12.40 -2.55
N PRO A 69 6.07 -13.61 -3.00
CA PRO A 69 5.81 -13.84 -4.41
C PRO A 69 4.54 -13.09 -4.86
N PRO A 70 4.40 -12.81 -6.16
CA PRO A 70 3.18 -12.25 -6.68
C PRO A 70 1.99 -13.20 -6.45
N LYS A 71 0.84 -12.65 -6.05
CA LYS A 71 -0.45 -13.34 -6.01
C LYS A 71 -0.79 -13.80 -7.43
N SER A 72 -1.15 -15.08 -7.56
CA SER A 72 -1.53 -15.72 -8.83
C SER A 72 -2.96 -15.38 -9.24
#